data_AF-A0A7C5NNU3-F1
#
_entry.id   AF-A0A7C5NNU3-F1
#
_cell.length_a   1.000
_cell.length_b   1.000
_cell.length_c   1.000
_cell.angle_alpha   90.00
_cell.angle_beta   90.00
_cell.angle_gamma   90.00
#
_symmetry.space_group_name_H-M   'P 1'
#
loop_
_entity.id
_entity.type
_entity.pdbx_description
1 polymer ?
#
loop_
_entity_poly.entity_id
_entity_poly.type
_entity_poly.pdbx_seq_one_letter_code
_entity_poly.pdbx_strand_id
1 'polypeptide(L)'
;MASNQENNDFQRFISLFPEIELPVSLSSEYVEIFSKANKPIPEILIRKYIEGQEIYIPENIDSSYNPFEKNKKDSKSHINLQEIELTPALDEKKENEDSNEVEDEYIACLKLPDTNKFIAVVYLKIGILTYEYFLHTFDFNGKTIDIAKIAGLTIKGDIFEENVAMIDEDHLILIMEGNQQKESEFDPQNS
;
A
#
# COMPACT_ATOMS: atom_id res chain seq x y z
N MET A 1 -27.32 18.03 -3.51
CA MET A 1 -27.71 16.64 -3.14
C MET A 1 -26.53 15.66 -3.20
N ALA A 2 -25.45 15.94 -3.95
CA ALA A 2 -24.24 15.09 -4.00
C ALA A 2 -23.44 15.01 -2.69
N SER A 3 -23.43 16.05 -1.86
CA SER A 3 -22.61 16.14 -0.64
C SER A 3 -22.97 15.14 0.48
N ASN A 4 -24.19 14.60 0.50
CA ASN A 4 -24.63 13.67 1.55
C ASN A 4 -24.31 12.20 1.22
N GLN A 5 -24.14 11.88 -0.07
CA GLN A 5 -23.89 10.52 -0.53
C GLN A 5 -22.40 10.17 -0.49
N GLU A 6 -21.53 11.10 -0.87
CA GLU A 6 -20.07 10.91 -0.83
C GLU A 6 -19.54 10.70 0.60
N ASN A 7 -20.07 11.45 1.57
CA ASN A 7 -19.74 11.27 2.98
C ASN A 7 -20.18 9.87 3.48
N ASN A 8 -21.38 9.42 3.07
CA ASN A 8 -21.88 8.08 3.45
C ASN A 8 -21.01 6.95 2.87
N ASP A 9 -20.56 7.08 1.61
CA ASP A 9 -19.65 6.10 1.00
C ASP A 9 -18.30 6.03 1.72
N PHE A 10 -17.75 7.16 2.14
CA PHE A 10 -16.48 7.19 2.86
C PHE A 10 -16.61 6.58 4.25
N GLN A 11 -17.67 6.91 4.99
CA GLN A 11 -17.95 6.28 6.28
C GLN A 11 -18.14 4.77 6.13
N ARG A 12 -18.82 4.32 5.06
CA ARG A 12 -18.95 2.90 4.72
C ARG A 12 -17.58 2.27 4.45
N PHE A 13 -16.71 2.93 3.70
CA PHE A 13 -15.35 2.45 3.46
C PHE A 13 -14.55 2.30 4.76
N ILE A 14 -14.52 3.34 5.59
CA ILE A 14 -13.81 3.31 6.88
C ILE A 14 -14.38 2.25 7.82
N SER A 15 -15.69 1.99 7.81
CA SER A 15 -16.32 0.95 8.64
C SER A 15 -15.91 -0.48 8.30
N LEU A 16 -15.23 -0.71 7.17
CA LEU A 16 -14.68 -2.02 6.82
C LEU A 16 -13.43 -2.37 7.66
N PHE A 17 -12.76 -1.36 8.22
CA PHE A 17 -11.48 -1.52 8.91
C PHE A 17 -11.72 -1.62 10.41
N PRO A 18 -11.42 -2.77 11.04
CA PRO A 18 -11.50 -2.88 12.49
C PRO A 18 -10.42 -2.01 13.14
N GLU A 19 -10.79 -1.32 14.22
CA GLU A 19 -9.82 -0.66 15.08
C GLU A 19 -9.13 -1.72 15.95
N ILE A 20 -7.80 -1.61 16.10
CA ILE A 20 -6.99 -2.58 16.85
C ILE A 20 -6.19 -1.89 17.95
N GLU A 21 -5.75 -2.69 18.93
CA GLU A 21 -4.79 -2.23 19.92
C GLU A 21 -3.37 -2.27 19.35
N LEU A 22 -2.57 -1.27 19.69
CA LEU A 22 -1.14 -1.19 19.39
C LEU A 22 -0.33 -1.76 20.58
N PRO A 23 0.88 -2.32 20.33
CA PRO A 23 1.59 -2.39 19.06
C PRO A 23 1.10 -3.52 18.15
N VAL A 24 1.32 -3.38 16.85
CA VAL A 24 1.00 -4.41 15.85
C VAL A 24 2.19 -4.69 14.93
N SER A 25 2.33 -5.95 14.52
CA SER A 25 3.27 -6.36 13.48
C SER A 25 2.53 -6.86 12.24
N LEU A 26 2.98 -6.42 11.06
CA LEU A 26 2.45 -6.81 9.76
C LEU A 26 3.55 -7.52 8.98
N SER A 27 3.30 -8.77 8.63
CA SER A 27 4.19 -9.63 7.85
C SER A 27 3.36 -10.52 6.91
N SER A 28 4.05 -11.27 6.05
CA SER A 28 3.41 -12.23 5.14
C SER A 28 2.63 -13.33 5.87
N GLU A 29 2.98 -13.64 7.13
CA GLU A 29 2.34 -14.67 7.95
C GLU A 29 0.87 -14.35 8.28
N TYR A 30 0.51 -13.07 8.33
CA TYR A 30 -0.86 -12.64 8.67
C TYR A 30 -1.82 -12.59 7.48
N VAL A 31 -1.33 -12.82 6.25
CA VAL A 31 -2.15 -12.78 5.03
C VAL A 31 -3.35 -13.71 5.15
N GLU A 32 -3.14 -14.97 5.52
CA GLU A 32 -4.23 -15.94 5.65
C GLU A 32 -5.24 -15.54 6.73
N ILE A 33 -4.78 -14.94 7.82
CA ILE A 33 -5.63 -14.51 8.92
C ILE A 33 -6.55 -13.38 8.44
N PHE A 34 -6.00 -12.38 7.76
CA PHE A 34 -6.79 -11.28 7.22
C PHE A 34 -7.73 -11.75 6.11
N SER A 35 -7.29 -12.59 5.17
CA SER A 35 -8.15 -13.14 4.11
C SER A 35 -9.33 -13.96 4.63
N LYS A 36 -9.17 -14.65 5.78
CA LYS A 36 -10.24 -15.44 6.40
C LYS A 36 -11.17 -14.60 7.27
N ALA A 37 -10.61 -13.64 8.01
CA ALA A 37 -11.36 -12.86 8.99
C ALA A 37 -12.08 -11.64 8.38
N ASN A 38 -11.46 -10.99 7.41
CA ASN A 38 -11.91 -9.71 6.88
C ASN A 38 -12.51 -9.89 5.48
N LYS A 39 -13.55 -9.10 5.20
CA LYS A 39 -14.20 -9.14 3.89
C LYS A 39 -13.34 -8.40 2.86
N PRO A 40 -13.32 -8.88 1.60
CA PRO A 40 -12.72 -8.12 0.51
C PRO A 40 -13.39 -6.75 0.39
N ILE A 41 -12.59 -5.73 0.08
CA ILE A 41 -13.08 -4.38 -0.15
C ILE A 41 -13.89 -4.40 -1.46
N PRO A 42 -15.14 -3.91 -1.48
CA PRO A 42 -15.93 -3.85 -2.71
C PRO A 42 -15.22 -3.02 -3.80
N GLU A 43 -15.25 -3.49 -5.04
CA GLU A 43 -14.64 -2.85 -6.23
C GLU A 43 -14.97 -1.36 -6.36
N ILE A 44 -16.23 -0.98 -6.10
CA ILE A 44 -16.66 0.42 -6.15
C ILE A 44 -15.94 1.31 -5.13
N LEU A 45 -15.54 0.76 -3.98
CA LEU A 45 -14.80 1.48 -2.96
C LEU A 45 -13.29 1.45 -3.25
N ILE A 46 -12.77 0.37 -3.81
CA ILE A 46 -11.38 0.28 -4.29
C ILE A 46 -11.10 1.40 -5.31
N ARG A 47 -11.91 1.48 -6.38
CA ARG A 47 -11.75 2.51 -7.42
C ARG A 47 -11.88 3.93 -6.89
N LYS A 48 -12.70 4.12 -5.85
CA LYS A 48 -13.01 5.44 -5.31
C LYS A 48 -11.96 5.95 -4.33
N TYR A 49 -11.43 5.06 -3.48
CA TYR A 49 -10.58 5.45 -2.35
C TYR A 49 -9.18 4.86 -2.36
N ILE A 50 -8.87 3.87 -3.21
CA ILE A 50 -7.56 3.20 -3.25
C ILE A 50 -6.85 3.47 -4.58
N GLU A 51 -7.53 3.24 -5.70
CA GLU A 51 -6.93 3.38 -7.03
C GLU A 51 -6.96 4.83 -7.51
N GLY A 52 -5.93 5.24 -8.26
CA GLY A 52 -5.88 6.54 -8.93
C GLY A 52 -5.92 7.76 -8.02
N GLN A 53 -5.55 7.60 -6.74
CA GLN A 53 -5.63 8.69 -5.76
C GLN A 53 -4.54 9.74 -5.99
N GLU A 54 -4.96 11.01 -6.06
CA GLU A 54 -4.04 12.13 -6.05
C GLU A 54 -3.69 12.51 -4.61
N ILE A 55 -2.40 12.39 -4.28
CA ILE A 55 -1.85 12.86 -3.01
C ILE A 55 -1.95 14.39 -2.96
N TYR A 56 -2.42 14.92 -1.84
CA TYR A 56 -2.35 16.35 -1.58
C TYR A 56 -1.76 16.63 -0.20
N ILE A 57 -1.14 17.80 -0.09
CA ILE A 57 -0.60 18.30 1.16
C ILE A 57 -1.66 19.22 1.78
N PRO A 58 -2.22 18.90 2.96
CA PRO A 58 -3.13 19.80 3.65
C PRO A 58 -2.45 21.13 3.99
N GLU A 59 -3.12 22.24 3.68
CA GLU A 59 -2.62 23.60 3.90
C GLU A 59 -2.31 23.94 5.38
N ASN A 60 -2.74 23.08 6.32
CA ASN A 60 -2.55 23.23 7.77
C ASN A 60 -1.57 22.22 8.39
N ILE A 61 -0.78 21.48 7.59
CA ILE A 61 0.38 20.78 8.13
C ILE A 61 1.48 21.84 8.33
N ASP A 62 1.89 22.06 9.58
CA ASP A 62 3.02 22.95 9.88
C ASP A 62 4.19 22.58 8.95
N SER A 63 4.67 23.58 8.21
CA SER A 63 5.79 23.52 7.26
C SER A 63 7.10 22.93 7.84
N SER A 64 7.14 22.65 9.14
CA SER A 64 8.18 21.91 9.84
C SER A 64 8.10 20.39 9.69
N TYR A 65 7.00 19.83 9.16
CA TYR A 65 6.83 18.39 8.99
C TYR A 65 7.32 17.91 7.61
N ASN A 66 8.52 17.33 7.58
CA ASN A 66 9.04 16.56 6.46
C ASN A 66 9.28 15.10 6.90
N PRO A 67 8.46 14.12 6.48
CA PRO A 67 8.59 12.71 6.90
C PRO A 67 9.90 12.05 6.48
N PHE A 68 10.62 12.65 5.51
CA PHE A 68 11.78 12.04 4.86
C PHE A 68 13.09 12.81 5.11
N GLU A 69 13.10 13.85 5.96
CA GLU A 69 14.29 14.70 6.12
C GLU A 69 15.42 14.10 6.97
N LYS A 70 15.22 12.91 7.56
CA LYS A 70 16.25 12.29 8.42
C LYS A 70 17.22 11.35 7.72
N ASN A 71 17.00 10.95 6.46
CA ASN A 71 17.85 9.96 5.77
C ASN A 71 18.32 10.43 4.38
N LYS A 72 18.88 11.65 4.30
CA LYS A 72 19.53 12.16 3.06
C LYS A 72 21.02 12.49 3.22
N LYS A 73 21.69 11.85 4.17
CA LYS A 73 23.13 11.58 4.06
C LYS A 73 23.25 10.13 3.66
N ASP A 74 23.94 9.89 2.55
CA ASP A 74 24.31 8.58 2.01
C ASP A 74 23.33 7.97 0.98
N SER A 75 23.09 8.69 -0.12
CA SER A 75 23.16 8.09 -1.45
C SER A 75 23.16 9.18 -2.52
N LYS A 76 24.29 9.31 -3.23
CA LYS A 76 24.36 10.02 -4.51
C LYS A 76 23.95 9.03 -5.59
N SER A 77 22.81 9.25 -6.23
CA SER A 77 22.58 8.77 -7.60
C SER A 77 21.76 9.81 -8.35
N HIS A 78 22.42 10.44 -9.33
CA HIS A 78 21.80 11.32 -10.30
C HIS A 78 20.80 10.54 -11.14
N ILE A 79 19.61 11.10 -11.36
CA ILE A 79 18.77 10.71 -12.48
C ILE A 79 18.36 12.01 -13.18
N ASN A 80 18.74 12.11 -14.45
CA ASN A 80 18.52 13.25 -15.32
C ASN A 80 17.16 13.07 -16.02
N LEU A 81 16.25 14.02 -15.86
CA LEU A 81 14.96 14.07 -16.52
C LEU A 81 15.07 14.95 -17.76
N GLN A 82 15.34 14.33 -18.92
CA GLN A 82 15.12 14.95 -20.22
C GLN A 82 14.46 13.95 -21.18
N GLU A 83 13.34 14.44 -21.75
CA GLU A 83 12.75 14.10 -23.05
C GLU A 83 12.03 12.76 -23.22
N ILE A 84 10.68 12.83 -23.24
CA ILE A 84 9.84 11.92 -24.03
C ILE A 84 8.85 12.77 -24.82
N GLU A 85 9.00 12.71 -26.15
CA GLU A 85 8.15 13.36 -27.15
C GLU A 85 6.80 12.64 -27.26
N LEU A 86 5.73 13.43 -27.38
CA LEU A 86 4.38 12.98 -27.74
C LEU A 86 4.34 12.66 -29.24
N THR A 87 3.85 11.46 -29.61
CA THR A 87 3.33 11.20 -30.97
C THR A 87 1.89 10.67 -30.90
N PRO A 88 0.99 11.10 -31.80
CA PRO A 88 -0.43 10.76 -31.75
C PRO A 88 -0.79 9.48 -32.53
N ALA A 89 -1.96 8.96 -32.17
CA ALA A 89 -2.57 7.67 -32.49
C ALA A 89 -2.77 7.30 -33.97
N LEU A 90 -2.88 5.99 -34.22
CA LEU A 90 -3.71 5.40 -35.28
C LEU A 90 -4.44 4.14 -34.75
N ASP A 91 -5.75 4.14 -34.93
CA ASP A 91 -6.73 3.08 -34.69
C ASP A 91 -6.40 1.78 -35.46
N GLU A 92 -6.43 0.63 -34.77
CA GLU A 92 -6.90 -0.64 -35.35
C GLU A 92 -7.75 -1.43 -34.34
N LYS A 93 -8.67 -2.23 -34.89
CA LYS A 93 -9.92 -2.69 -34.27
C LYS A 93 -9.77 -3.93 -33.37
N LYS A 94 -10.64 -3.97 -32.37
CA LYS A 94 -11.13 -5.12 -31.56
C LYS A 94 -10.72 -6.51 -32.04
N GLU A 95 -9.93 -7.18 -31.22
CA GLU A 95 -10.03 -8.62 -30.98
C GLU A 95 -10.57 -8.82 -29.56
N ASN A 96 -11.66 -9.60 -29.46
CA ASN A 96 -12.15 -10.09 -28.18
C ASN A 96 -11.18 -11.19 -27.74
N GLU A 97 -10.24 -10.85 -26.88
CA GLU A 97 -9.54 -11.86 -26.08
C GLU A 97 -10.32 -12.03 -24.78
N ASP A 98 -10.57 -13.29 -24.44
CA ASP A 98 -11.01 -13.74 -23.13
C ASP A 98 -9.86 -13.46 -22.14
N SER A 99 -9.62 -12.18 -21.84
CA SER A 99 -8.62 -11.75 -20.87
C SER A 99 -9.21 -12.02 -19.49
N ASN A 100 -9.00 -13.24 -18.99
CA ASN A 100 -8.99 -13.48 -17.55
C ASN A 100 -7.78 -12.75 -16.96
N GLU A 101 -7.81 -11.42 -17.01
CA GLU A 101 -6.88 -10.55 -16.30
C GLU A 101 -7.11 -10.84 -14.81
N VAL A 102 -6.05 -11.28 -14.13
CA VAL A 102 -6.13 -11.55 -12.70
C VAL A 102 -6.21 -10.20 -12.01
N GLU A 103 -7.41 -9.81 -11.60
CA GLU A 103 -7.60 -8.60 -10.79
C GLU A 103 -7.00 -8.82 -9.39
N ASP A 104 -6.31 -7.79 -8.89
CA ASP A 104 -5.79 -7.80 -7.52
C ASP A 104 -6.95 -7.79 -6.50
N GLU A 105 -6.80 -8.55 -5.43
CA GLU A 105 -7.77 -8.55 -4.32
C GLU A 105 -7.30 -7.60 -3.20
N TYR A 106 -8.23 -6.85 -2.61
CA TYR A 106 -7.93 -5.92 -1.53
C TYR A 106 -8.70 -6.28 -0.26
N ILE A 107 -8.00 -6.36 0.86
CA ILE A 107 -8.58 -6.70 2.16
C ILE A 107 -8.36 -5.57 3.15
N ALA A 108 -9.44 -5.08 3.75
CA ALA A 108 -9.38 -4.10 4.83
C ALA A 108 -8.78 -4.75 6.07
N CYS A 109 -7.57 -4.39 6.49
CA CYS A 109 -6.87 -5.08 7.58
C CYS A 109 -7.18 -4.45 8.93
N LEU A 110 -6.87 -3.15 9.08
CA LEU A 110 -7.02 -2.44 10.34
C LEU A 110 -7.11 -0.92 10.14
N LYS A 111 -7.63 -0.24 11.16
CA LYS A 111 -7.60 1.22 11.32
C LYS A 111 -6.75 1.56 12.54
N LEU A 112 -5.86 2.54 12.43
CA LEU A 112 -5.05 2.99 13.55
C LEU A 112 -5.93 3.78 14.54
N PRO A 113 -5.82 3.55 15.87
CA PRO A 113 -6.49 4.34 16.88
C PRO A 113 -5.88 5.75 17.01
N ASP A 114 -6.54 6.62 17.77
CA ASP A 114 -5.99 7.91 18.23
C ASP A 114 -5.45 8.89 17.16
N THR A 115 -5.88 8.76 15.91
CA THR A 115 -5.54 9.69 14.82
C THR A 115 -6.48 10.91 14.80
N ASN A 116 -6.18 11.92 15.62
CA ASN A 116 -7.06 13.09 15.82
C ASN A 116 -7.11 14.11 14.67
N LYS A 117 -6.22 14.00 13.68
CA LYS A 117 -6.09 15.00 12.58
C LYS A 117 -6.23 14.41 11.18
N PHE A 118 -6.23 13.09 11.09
CA PHE A 118 -6.31 12.31 9.85
C PHE A 118 -6.94 10.96 10.19
N ILE A 119 -7.32 10.20 9.18
CA ILE A 119 -7.74 8.81 9.33
C ILE A 119 -6.66 7.95 8.70
N ALA A 120 -6.14 6.96 9.42
CA ALA A 120 -5.16 6.02 8.89
C ALA A 120 -5.70 4.60 8.90
N VAL A 121 -5.65 3.96 7.74
CA VAL A 121 -6.07 2.57 7.55
C VAL A 121 -4.96 1.79 6.86
N VAL A 122 -4.90 0.49 7.14
CA VAL A 122 -4.04 -0.44 6.45
C VAL A 122 -4.91 -1.43 5.69
N TYR A 123 -4.63 -1.59 4.39
CA TYR A 123 -5.18 -2.65 3.57
C TYR A 123 -4.07 -3.54 3.03
N LEU A 124 -4.42 -4.80 2.77
CA LEU A 124 -3.59 -5.77 2.08
C LEU A 124 -4.04 -5.81 0.62
N LYS A 125 -3.10 -5.64 -0.29
CA LYS A 125 -3.24 -5.90 -1.72
C LYS A 125 -2.64 -7.27 -2.04
N ILE A 126 -3.44 -8.17 -2.59
CA ILE A 126 -3.03 -9.50 -3.03
C ILE A 126 -2.97 -9.48 -4.55
N GLY A 127 -1.77 -9.72 -5.08
CA GLY A 127 -1.55 -9.88 -6.52
C GLY A 127 -0.91 -11.22 -6.84
N ILE A 128 -0.49 -11.37 -8.10
CA ILE A 128 0.24 -12.56 -8.52
C ILE A 128 1.62 -12.58 -7.85
N LEU A 129 1.82 -13.54 -6.95
CA LEU A 129 3.07 -13.74 -6.20
C LEU A 129 3.48 -12.53 -5.33
N THR A 130 2.52 -11.67 -4.99
CA THR A 130 2.73 -10.49 -4.15
C THR A 130 1.65 -10.35 -3.10
N TYR A 131 2.08 -9.95 -1.91
CA TYR A 131 1.22 -9.56 -0.80
C TYR A 131 1.77 -8.26 -0.24
N GLU A 132 1.05 -7.16 -0.34
CA GLU A 132 1.56 -5.85 0.04
C GLU A 132 0.61 -5.12 0.98
N TYR A 133 1.10 -4.72 2.14
CA TYR A 133 0.36 -3.87 3.08
C TYR A 133 0.67 -2.40 2.80
N PHE A 134 -0.39 -1.63 2.61
CA PHE A 134 -0.31 -0.19 2.42
C PHE A 134 -0.95 0.52 3.60
N LEU A 135 -0.21 1.48 4.17
CA LEU A 135 -0.76 2.49 5.07
C LEU A 135 -1.29 3.64 4.22
N HIS A 136 -2.58 3.91 4.32
CA HIS A 136 -3.26 4.98 3.61
C HIS A 136 -3.81 5.98 4.61
N THR A 137 -3.40 7.23 4.47
CA THR A 137 -3.87 8.33 5.31
C THR A 137 -4.81 9.25 4.53
N PHE A 138 -5.91 9.61 5.15
CA PHE A 138 -6.95 10.48 4.61
C PHE A 138 -7.20 11.67 5.53
N ASP A 139 -7.71 12.75 4.97
CA ASP A 139 -8.41 13.75 5.77
C ASP A 139 -9.82 13.27 6.16
N PHE A 140 -10.52 14.07 6.96
CA PHE A 140 -11.89 13.76 7.39
C PHE A 140 -12.95 13.84 6.27
N ASN A 141 -12.59 14.33 5.09
CA ASN A 141 -13.45 14.37 3.91
C ASN A 141 -13.20 13.18 2.96
N GLY A 142 -12.24 12.30 3.29
CA GLY A 142 -11.86 11.15 2.47
C GLY A 142 -10.90 11.47 1.34
N LYS A 143 -10.19 12.61 1.40
CA LYS A 143 -9.14 12.95 0.44
C LYS A 143 -7.80 12.40 0.91
N THR A 144 -7.05 11.79 0.00
CA THR A 144 -5.78 11.11 0.27
C THR A 144 -4.66 12.08 0.65
N ILE A 145 -4.14 11.94 1.88
CA ILE A 145 -2.97 12.70 2.36
C ILE A 145 -1.68 11.99 1.97
N ASP A 146 -1.59 10.67 2.14
CA ASP A 146 -0.41 9.87 1.81
C ASP A 146 -0.74 8.38 1.68
N ILE A 147 0.08 7.66 0.91
CA ILE A 147 0.03 6.20 0.75
C ILE A 147 1.45 5.66 0.78
N ALA A 148 1.73 4.75 1.71
CA ALA A 148 3.04 4.10 1.83
C ALA A 148 2.90 2.59 1.91
N LYS A 149 3.69 1.85 1.11
CA LYS A 149 3.89 0.41 1.34
C LYS A 149 4.74 0.24 2.59
N ILE A 150 4.23 -0.49 3.57
CA ILE A 150 4.89 -0.66 4.88
C ILE A 150 5.38 -2.08 5.14
N ALA A 151 4.73 -3.09 4.57
CA ALA A 151 5.11 -4.50 4.72
C ALA A 151 4.69 -5.30 3.48
N GLY A 152 5.21 -6.51 3.33
CA GLY A 152 4.77 -7.39 2.26
C GLY A 152 5.81 -8.39 1.82
N LEU A 153 5.41 -9.27 0.91
CA LEU A 153 6.24 -10.25 0.23
C LEU A 153 6.14 -10.02 -1.27
N THR A 154 7.29 -10.02 -1.94
CA THR A 154 7.39 -9.98 -3.39
C THR A 154 8.33 -11.08 -3.86
N ILE A 155 7.83 -11.97 -4.72
CA ILE A 155 8.61 -13.06 -5.30
C ILE A 155 8.98 -12.70 -6.74
N LYS A 156 10.27 -12.55 -7.03
CA LYS A 156 10.81 -12.21 -8.36
C LYS A 156 11.76 -13.33 -8.81
N GLY A 157 11.20 -14.32 -9.50
CA GLY A 157 11.97 -15.50 -9.91
C GLY A 157 12.45 -16.29 -8.68
N ASP A 158 13.77 -16.31 -8.45
CA ASP A 158 14.39 -16.98 -7.30
C ASP A 158 14.70 -16.04 -6.11
N ILE A 159 14.28 -14.77 -6.21
CA ILE A 159 14.47 -13.76 -5.16
C ILE A 159 13.16 -13.60 -4.37
N PHE A 160 13.27 -13.65 -3.06
CA PHE A 160 12.20 -13.40 -2.11
C PHE A 160 12.53 -12.11 -1.34
N GLU A 161 11.73 -11.08 -1.56
CA GLU A 161 11.84 -9.80 -0.84
C GLU A 161 10.70 -9.72 0.18
N GLU A 162 11.04 -9.73 1.46
CA GLU A 162 10.07 -9.60 2.55
C GLU A 162 10.32 -8.32 3.35
N ASN A 163 9.25 -7.58 3.61
CA ASN A 163 9.23 -6.43 4.51
C ASN A 163 8.28 -6.71 5.66
N VAL A 164 8.73 -6.49 6.89
CA VAL A 164 7.92 -6.60 8.10
C VAL A 164 7.80 -5.21 8.71
N ALA A 165 6.57 -4.76 8.96
CA ALA A 165 6.32 -3.52 9.69
C ALA A 165 5.97 -3.82 11.15
N MET A 166 6.43 -2.96 12.05
CA MET A 166 5.92 -2.80 13.41
C MET A 166 5.42 -1.38 13.57
N ILE A 167 4.19 -1.24 14.05
CA ILE A 167 3.59 0.04 14.42
C ILE A 167 3.42 0.04 15.93
N ASP A 168 4.05 0.98 16.63
CA ASP A 168 3.95 1.12 18.08
C ASP A 168 2.85 2.09 18.51
N GLU A 169 2.65 2.22 19.82
CA GLU A 169 1.63 3.06 20.46
C GLU A 169 1.83 4.57 20.19
N ASP A 170 3.04 4.99 19.82
CA ASP A 170 3.36 6.36 19.42
C ASP A 170 3.21 6.57 17.89
N HIS A 171 2.70 5.57 17.18
CA HIS A 171 2.57 5.50 15.72
C HIS A 171 3.90 5.53 14.97
N LEU A 172 5.01 5.18 15.62
CA LEU A 172 6.29 4.97 14.93
C LEU A 172 6.21 3.66 14.15
N ILE A 173 6.61 3.74 12.88
CA ILE A 173 6.64 2.59 11.97
C ILE A 173 8.08 2.17 11.75
N LEU A 174 8.44 1.00 12.27
CA LEU A 174 9.71 0.35 11.97
C LEU A 174 9.49 -0.68 10.86
N ILE A 175 10.24 -0.55 9.76
CA ILE A 175 10.21 -1.51 8.66
C ILE A 175 11.55 -2.26 8.65
N MET A 176 11.48 -3.58 8.69
CA MET A 176 12.62 -4.47 8.50
C MET A 176 12.52 -5.11 7.11
N GLU A 177 13.58 -5.01 6.32
CA GLU A 177 13.67 -5.62 4.99
C GLU A 177 14.61 -6.83 5.03
N GLY A 178 14.15 -7.95 4.50
CA GLY A 178 14.92 -9.17 4.32
C GLY A 178 14.85 -9.63 2.87
N ASN A 179 16.01 -9.81 2.23
CA ASN A 179 16.10 -10.36 0.89
C ASN A 179 16.80 -11.71 0.95
N GLN A 180 16.11 -12.76 0.51
CA GLN A 180 16.67 -14.11 0.39
C GLN A 180 16.80 -14.48 -1.09
N GLN A 181 18.00 -14.90 -1.47
CA GLN A 181 18.26 -15.55 -2.74
C GLN A 181 18.32 -17.05 -2.47
N LYS A 182 17.67 -17.86 -3.31
CA LYS A 182 17.76 -19.32 -3.24
C LYS A 182 19.24 -19.75 -3.28
N GLU A 183 19.77 -20.27 -2.18
CA GLU A 183 21.14 -20.79 -2.13
C GLU A 183 21.29 -21.90 -3.17
N SER A 184 22.35 -21.82 -3.99
CA SER A 184 22.83 -22.97 -4.74
C SER A 184 23.14 -24.09 -3.74
N GLU A 185 22.58 -25.28 -3.97
CA GLU A 185 22.78 -26.51 -3.19
C GLU A 185 24.17 -26.53 -2.52
N PHE A 186 24.20 -26.45 -1.18
CA PHE A 186 25.42 -26.63 -0.41
C PHE A 186 25.92 -28.07 -0.64
N ASP A 187 27.04 -28.24 -1.35
CA ASP A 187 27.72 -29.52 -1.49
C ASP A 187 28.74 -29.69 -0.34
N PRO A 188 28.43 -30.51 0.69
CA PRO A 188 29.34 -30.76 1.80
C PRO A 188 30.64 -31.48 1.39
N GLN A 189 30.79 -31.92 0.13
CA GLN A 189 31.99 -32.60 -0.36
C GLN A 189 33.08 -31.66 -0.87
N ASN A 190 32.87 -30.34 -0.89
CA ASN A 190 33.85 -29.38 -1.41
C ASN A 190 34.32 -28.33 -0.39
N SER A 191 34.47 -28.74 0.88
CA SER A 191 35.07 -27.90 1.95
C SER A 191 36.37 -28.47 2.50
#